data_AF-A0A929I2T6-F1
#
_entry.id   AF-A0A929I2T6-F1
#
_cell.length_a   1.000
_cell.length_b   1.000
_cell.length_c   1.000
_cell.angle_alpha   90.00
_cell.angle_beta   90.00
_cell.angle_gamma   90.00
#
_symmetry.space_group_name_H-M   'P 1'
#
loop_
_entity.id
_entity.type
_entity.pdbx_description
1 polymer ?
#
loop_
_entity_poly.entity_id
_entity_poly.type
_entity_poly.pdbx_seq_one_letter_code
_entity_poly.pdbx_strand_id
1 'polypeptide(L)' 'MNSPEKIRLQEMKSRIEQIEKLAWELNDIGQGIPVIEQNVQNFLDTVFVLKFGISDIAEIDAA' A
#
# COMPACT_ATOMS: atom_id res chain seq x y z
N MET A 1 7.37 -2.43 25.32
CA MET A 1 7.71 -1.34 24.38
C MET A 1 7.87 -1.98 23.00
N ASN A 2 7.21 -1.47 21.95
CA ASN A 2 7.47 -1.96 20.59
C ASN A 2 8.91 -1.59 20.21
N SER A 3 9.61 -2.47 19.49
CA SER A 3 10.93 -2.13 18.94
C SER A 3 10.80 -0.96 17.94
N PRO A 4 11.83 -0.13 17.75
CA PRO A 4 11.84 0.91 16.74
C PRO A 4 11.52 0.39 15.33
N GLU A 5 11.92 -0.85 15.01
CA GLU A 5 11.62 -1.53 13.75
C GLU A 5 10.13 -1.83 13.60
N LYS A 6 9.49 -2.35 14.66
CA LYS A 6 8.05 -2.60 14.67
C LYS A 6 7.23 -1.32 14.48
N ILE A 7 7.68 -0.20 15.04
CA ILE A 7 7.04 1.11 14.84
C ILE A 7 7.16 1.53 13.36
N ARG A 8 8.35 1.41 12.76
CA ARG A 8 8.55 1.72 11.33
C ARG A 8 7.71 0.83 10.42
N LEU A 9 7.59 -0.47 10.72
CA LEU A 9 6.74 -1.38 9.95
C LEU A 9 5.27 -0.99 10.01
N GLN A 10 4.78 -0.57 11.18
CA GLN A 10 3.41 -0.07 11.34
C GLN A 10 3.19 1.23 10.55
N GLU A 11 4.16 2.15 10.58
CA GLU A 11 4.12 3.39 9.79
C GLU A 11 4.12 3.08 8.28
N MET A 12 4.96 2.15 7.82
CA MET A 12 4.99 1.71 6.42
C MET A 12 3.66 1.11 5.99
N LYS A 13 3.10 0.21 6.80
CA LYS A 13 1.78 -0.38 6.56
C LYS A 13 0.70 0.70 6.40
N SER A 14 0.65 1.65 7.33
CA SER A 14 -0.33 2.75 7.28
C SER A 14 -0.17 3.61 6.01
N ARG A 15 1.06 3.90 5.59
CA ARG A 15 1.33 4.66 4.36
C ARG A 15 0.90 3.90 3.10
N ILE A 16 1.08 2.59 3.04
CA ILE A 16 0.62 1.76 1.92
C ILE A 16 -0.90 1.73 1.83
N GLU A 17 -1.59 1.59 2.97
CA GLU A 17 -3.06 1.68 3.03
C GLU A 17 -3.57 3.06 2.57
N GLN A 18 -2.86 4.14 2.90
CA GLN A 18 -3.20 5.48 2.42
C GLN A 18 -3.00 5.63 0.91
N ILE A 19 -1.93 5.07 0.34
CA ILE A 19 -1.70 5.09 -1.12
C ILE A 19 -2.82 4.35 -1.84
N GLU A 20 -3.25 3.19 -1.34
CA GLU A 20 -4.37 2.43 -1.91
C GLU A 20 -5.65 3.25 -1.93
N LYS A 21 -5.99 3.88 -0.80
CA LYS A 21 -7.17 4.74 -0.68
C LYS A 21 -7.13 5.89 -1.70
N LEU A 22 -5.99 6.57 -1.81
CA LEU A 22 -5.81 7.68 -2.75
C LEU A 22 -5.85 7.22 -4.22
N ALA A 23 -5.36 6.01 -4.53
CA ALA A 23 -5.46 5.45 -5.87
C ALA A 23 -6.93 5.19 -6.26
N TRP A 24 -7.74 4.66 -5.34
CA TRP A 24 -9.18 4.51 -5.56
C TRP A 24 -9.89 5.85 -5.71
N GLU A 25 -9.57 6.84 -4.87
CA GLU A 25 -10.12 8.20 -5.02
C GLU A 25 -9.74 8.83 -6.38
N LEU A 26 -8.51 8.62 -6.85
CA LEU A 26 -8.08 9.06 -8.18
C LEU A 26 -8.88 8.38 -9.30
N ASN A 27 -9.18 7.09 -9.14
CA ASN A 27 -10.00 6.34 -10.08
C ASN A 27 -11.42 6.92 -10.18
N ASP A 28 -12.03 7.20 -9.03
CA ASP A 28 -13.39 7.73 -8.96
C ASP A 28 -13.48 9.13 -9.61
N ILE A 29 -12.47 9.98 -9.37
CA ILE A 29 -12.41 11.32 -9.96
C ILE A 29 -12.14 11.26 -11.47
N GLY A 30 -11.29 10.31 -11.91
CA GLY A 30 -10.80 10.20 -13.28
C GLY A 30 -11.51 9.16 -14.15
N GLN A 31 -12.65 8.64 -13.70
CA GLN A 31 -13.36 7.55 -14.38
C GLN A 31 -13.63 7.86 -15.85
N GLY A 32 -13.34 6.90 -16.75
CA GLY A 32 -13.50 7.07 -18.19
C GLY A 32 -12.34 7.79 -18.87
N ILE A 33 -11.28 8.14 -18.13
CA ILE A 33 -10.01 8.66 -18.69
C ILE A 33 -8.98 7.53 -18.68
N PRO A 34 -8.65 6.90 -19.84
CA PRO A 34 -7.84 5.68 -19.88
C PRO A 34 -6.46 5.79 -19.23
N VAL A 35 -5.81 6.96 -19.34
CA VAL A 35 -4.49 7.17 -18.71
C VAL A 35 -4.58 7.19 -17.18
N ILE A 36 -5.69 7.66 -16.62
CA ILE A 36 -5.89 7.64 -15.17
C ILE A 36 -6.15 6.22 -14.71
N GLU A 37 -7.04 5.48 -15.39
CA GLU A 37 -7.35 4.08 -15.08
C GLU A 37 -6.09 3.21 -15.10
N GLN A 38 -5.24 3.35 -16.13
CA GLN A 38 -3.97 2.62 -16.20
C GLN A 38 -3.02 2.98 -15.04
N ASN A 39 -2.94 4.26 -14.69
CA ASN A 39 -2.08 4.70 -13.58
C ASN A 39 -2.58 4.17 -12.24
N VAL A 40 -3.90 4.22 -12.00
CA VAL A 40 -4.53 3.63 -10.82
C VAL A 40 -4.19 2.14 -10.73
N GLN A 41 -4.36 1.39 -11.81
CA GLN A 41 -4.05 -0.04 -11.81
C GLN A 41 -2.57 -0.29 -11.45
N ASN A 42 -1.64 0.48 -12.04
CA ASN A 42 -0.22 0.37 -11.72
C ASN A 42 0.08 0.67 -10.23
N PHE A 43 -0.61 1.65 -9.64
CA PHE A 43 -0.49 1.93 -8.20
C PHE A 43 -1.02 0.78 -7.35
N LEU A 44 -2.19 0.23 -7.70
CA LEU A 44 -2.80 -0.88 -6.98
C LEU A 44 -1.95 -2.15 -7.04
N ASP A 45 -1.37 -2.47 -8.21
CA ASP A 45 -0.46 -3.60 -8.38
C ASP A 45 0.79 -3.42 -7.50
N THR A 46 1.32 -2.20 -7.44
CA THR A 46 2.47 -1.87 -6.58
C THR A 46 2.09 -2.00 -5.10
N VAL A 47 0.93 -1.50 -4.69
CA VAL A 47 0.40 -1.62 -3.32
C VAL A 47 0.26 -3.09 -2.94
N PHE A 48 -0.25 -3.94 -3.83
CA PHE A 48 -0.39 -5.37 -3.58
C PHE A 48 0.96 -6.03 -3.25
N VAL A 49 1.99 -5.76 -4.05
CA VAL A 49 3.36 -6.27 -3.81
C VAL A 49 3.90 -5.76 -2.47
N LEU A 50 3.69 -4.49 -2.13
CA LEU A 50 4.17 -3.90 -0.88
C LEU A 50 3.46 -4.48 0.36
N LYS A 51 2.14 -4.71 0.28
CA LYS A 51 1.38 -5.36 1.35
C LYS A 51 1.88 -6.79 1.61
N PHE A 52 2.19 -7.52 0.55
CA PHE A 52 2.77 -8.85 0.66
C PHE A 52 4.13 -8.80 1.36
N GLY A 53 5.07 -7.97 0.88
CA GLY A 53 6.40 -7.88 1.46
C GLY A 53 6.43 -7.43 2.92
N ILE A 54 5.52 -6.55 3.35
CA ILE A 54 5.40 -6.19 4.78
C ILE A 54 4.81 -7.34 5.61
N SER A 55 3.88 -8.11 5.06
CA SER A 55 3.30 -9.25 5.77
C SER A 55 4.35 -10.33 6.02
N ASP A 56 5.19 -10.63 5.02
CA ASP A 56 6.33 -11.56 5.16
C ASP A 56 7.29 -11.12 6.28
N ILE A 57 7.64 -9.83 6.35
CA ILE A 57 8.53 -9.31 7.39
C ILE A 57 7.87 -9.40 8.78
N ALA A 58 6.58 -9.11 8.87
CA ALA A 58 5.85 -9.18 10.14
C ALA A 58 5.70 -10.62 10.66
N GLU A 59 5.62 -11.62 9.78
CA GLU A 59 5.61 -13.04 10.16
C GLU A 59 6.98 -13.51 10.67
N ILE A 60 8.08 -13.06 10.05
CA ILE A 60 9.45 -13.37 10.50
C ILE A 60 9.74 -12.75 11.88
N ASP A 61 9.30 -11.52 12.13
CA ASP A 61 9.46 -10.85 13.43
C ASP A 61 8.63 -11.49 14.57
N ALA A 62 7.62 -12.30 14.24
CA ALA A 62 6.75 -12.96 15.21
C ALA A 62 7.18 -14.39 15.57
N ALA A 63 8.12 -14.98 14.82
CA ALA A 63 8.68 -16.32 15.01
C ALA A 63 9.92 -16.31 15.92
#